data_AF-A0A1H2C8Q8-F1
#
_entry.id   AF-A0A1H2C8Q8-F1
#
_cell.length_a   1.000
_cell.length_b   1.000
_cell.length_c   1.000
_cell.angle_alpha   90.00
_cell.angle_beta   90.00
_cell.angle_gamma   90.00
#
_symmetry.space_group_name_H-M   'P 1'
#
loop_
_entity.id
_entity.type
_entity.pdbx_description
1 polymer ?
#
loop_
_entity_poly.entity_id
_entity_poly.type
_entity_poly.pdbx_seq_one_letter_code
_entity_poly.pdbx_strand_id
1 'polypeptide(L)' 'MMEQHKKRLPAVFSSRKVSPDQAVNLLRRNGIQVNEEQAAIILDFLYLLARTYSKVAEYEAAESAI' A
#
# COMPACT_ATOMS: atom_id res chain seq x y z
N MET A 1 -5.30 10.57 29.96
CA MET A 1 -5.65 9.50 29.00
C MET A 1 -4.96 9.86 27.70
N MET A 2 -4.34 8.91 26.99
CA MET A 2 -3.61 9.21 25.76
C MET A 2 -4.61 9.30 24.61
N GLU A 3 -4.88 10.52 24.14
CA GLU A 3 -5.68 10.79 22.94
C GLU A 3 -5.07 10.04 21.75
N GLN A 4 -5.73 8.97 21.31
CA GLN A 4 -5.35 8.25 20.11
C GLN A 4 -5.65 9.14 18.91
N HIS A 5 -4.63 9.85 18.41
CA HIS A 5 -4.67 10.47 17.09
C HIS A 5 -4.74 9.36 16.03
N LYS A 6 -5.97 8.88 15.80
CA LYS A 6 -6.33 7.97 14.72
C LYS A 6 -6.05 8.71 13.41
N LYS A 7 -4.81 8.66 12.92
CA LYS A 7 -4.42 9.15 11.58
C LYS A 7 -5.39 8.50 10.61
N ARG A 8 -6.39 9.26 10.14
CA ARG A 8 -7.35 8.78 9.16
C ARG A 8 -6.57 8.50 7.89
N LEU A 9 -6.28 7.22 7.63
CA LEU A 9 -5.78 6.78 6.34
C LEU A 9 -6.73 7.31 5.26
N PRO A 10 -6.23 8.00 4.23
CA PRO A 10 -7.05 8.52 3.13
C PRO A 10 -7.97 7.43 2.59
N ALA A 11 -9.21 7.78 2.22
CA ALA A 11 -10.21 6.85 1.67
C ALA A 11 -9.71 6.04 0.45
N VAL A 12 -8.62 6.47 -0.20
CA VAL A 12 -7.86 5.75 -1.22
C VAL A 12 -7.35 4.37 -0.75
N PHE A 13 -7.29 4.12 0.54
CA PHE A 13 -6.69 2.93 1.14
C PHE A 13 -7.70 1.98 1.81
N SER A 14 -9.00 2.20 1.63
CA SER A 14 -10.04 1.34 2.22
C SER A 14 -10.10 -0.07 1.59
N SER A 15 -9.50 -0.27 0.40
CA SER A 15 -9.48 -1.55 -0.33
C SER A 15 -8.17 -2.33 -0.17
N ARG A 16 -7.33 -2.02 0.83
CA ARG A 16 -6.09 -2.75 1.05
C ARG A 16 -6.38 -4.21 1.39
N LYS A 17 -5.79 -5.13 0.61
CA LYS A 17 -5.88 -6.58 0.81
C LYS A 17 -4.82 -7.11 1.79
N VAL A 18 -3.81 -6.29 2.09
CA VAL A 18 -2.69 -6.62 2.98
C VAL A 18 -2.69 -5.63 4.15
N SER A 19 -2.59 -6.13 5.38
CA SER A 19 -2.42 -5.30 6.58
C SER A 19 -0.94 -4.97 6.85
N PRO A 20 -0.63 -3.92 7.63
CA PRO A 20 0.73 -3.63 8.07
C PRO A 20 1.42 -4.83 8.74
N ASP A 21 0.71 -5.55 9.60
CA ASP A 21 1.20 -6.78 10.25
C ASP A 21 1.58 -7.89 9.27
N GLN A 22 0.77 -8.09 8.23
CA GLN A 22 1.09 -9.03 7.15
C GLN A 22 2.33 -8.58 6.39
N ALA A 23 2.49 -7.28 6.16
CA ALA A 23 3.68 -6.71 5.52
C ALA A 23 4.94 -6.90 6.38
N VAL A 24 4.87 -6.66 7.70
CA VAL A 24 5.97 -6.95 8.65
C VAL A 24 6.39 -8.41 8.55
N ASN A 25 5.42 -9.33 8.60
CA ASN A 25 5.70 -10.77 8.52
C ASN A 25 6.36 -11.17 7.19
N LEU A 26 5.90 -10.59 6.07
CA LEU A 26 6.48 -10.84 4.76
C LEU A 26 7.91 -10.31 4.65
N LEU A 27 8.15 -9.05 5.04
CA LEU A 27 9.46 -8.42 4.97
C LEU A 27 10.48 -9.15 5.85
N ARG A 28 10.09 -9.55 7.06
CA ARG A 28 10.93 -10.33 7.97
C ARG A 28 11.35 -11.68 7.39
N ARG A 29 10.43 -12.40 6.74
CA ARG A 29 10.75 -13.68 6.06
C ARG A 29 11.78 -13.52 4.95
N ASN A 30 11.94 -12.30 4.42
CA ASN A 30 12.93 -11.95 3.41
C ASN A 30 14.18 -11.27 4.00
N GLY A 31 14.40 -11.36 5.32
CA GLY A 31 15.57 -10.77 5.99
C GLY A 31 15.48 -9.26 6.22
N ILE A 32 14.35 -8.62 5.93
CA ILE A 32 14.14 -7.18 6.11
C ILE A 32 13.42 -6.95 7.45
N GLN A 33 14.16 -6.49 8.46
CA GLN A 33 13.57 -6.09 9.74
C GLN A 33 12.95 -4.70 9.65
N VAL A 34 11.66 -4.61 9.97
CA VAL A 34 10.89 -3.37 10.07
C VAL A 34 9.93 -3.45 11.23
N ASN A 35 9.56 -2.29 11.79
CA ASN A 35 8.43 -2.16 12.70
C ASN A 35 7.12 -1.92 11.91
N GLU A 36 6.00 -1.88 12.62
CA GLU A 36 4.67 -1.70 12.02
C GLU A 36 4.53 -0.34 11.28
N GLU A 37 5.09 0.73 11.84
CA GLU A 37 5.05 2.08 11.23
C GLU A 37 5.81 2.11 9.90
N GLN A 38 7.02 1.54 9.87
CA GLN A 38 7.82 1.40 8.65
C GLN A 38 7.11 0.52 7.61
N ALA A 39 6.53 -0.60 8.04
CA ALA A 39 5.79 -1.48 7.15
C ALA A 39 4.55 -0.79 6.56
N ALA A 40 3.85 0.04 7.34
CA ALA A 40 2.75 0.85 6.82
C ALA A 40 3.23 1.82 5.73
N ILE A 41 4.31 2.58 5.97
CA ILE A 41 4.86 3.53 4.98
C ILE A 41 5.27 2.80 3.68
N ILE A 42 5.94 1.66 3.78
CA ILE A 42 6.32 0.85 2.61
C ILE A 42 5.07 0.39 1.86
N LEU A 43 4.07 -0.12 2.57
CA LEU A 43 2.84 -0.61 1.98
C LEU A 43 2.06 0.51 1.28
N ASP A 44 1.98 1.68 1.88
CA ASP A 44 1.37 2.90 1.30
C ASP A 44 2.02 3.25 -0.04
N PHE A 45 3.36 3.24 -0.07
CA PHE A 45 4.14 3.53 -1.28
C PHE A 45 3.90 2.49 -2.38
N LEU A 46 3.89 1.19 -2.04
CA LEU A 46 3.65 0.12 -3.00
C LEU A 46 2.23 0.19 -3.59
N TYR A 47 1.21 0.49 -2.78
CA TYR A 47 -0.15 0.69 -3.29
C TYR A 47 -0.26 1.91 -4.20
N LEU A 48 0.46 3.01 -3.89
CA LEU A 48 0.51 4.18 -4.76
C LEU A 48 1.13 3.85 -6.11
N LEU A 49 2.26 3.12 -6.11
CA LEU A 49 2.90 2.65 -7.33
C LEU A 49 1.96 1.75 -8.14
N ALA A 50 1.42 0.70 -7.53
CA ALA A 50 0.53 -0.24 -8.20
C ALA A 50 -0.65 0.48 -8.86
N ARG A 51 -1.29 1.42 -8.16
CA ARG A 51 -2.40 2.21 -8.72
C ARG A 51 -1.97 3.10 -9.89
N THR A 52 -0.78 3.68 -9.81
CA THR A 52 -0.23 4.52 -10.88
C THR A 52 -0.02 3.68 -12.15
N TYR A 53 0.59 2.51 -12.01
CA TYR A 53 0.86 1.62 -13.15
C TYR A 53 -0.40 0.92 -13.70
N SER A 54 -1.35 0.50 -12.86
CA SER A 54 -2.60 -0.08 -13.32
C SER A 54 -3.39 0.88 -14.20
N LYS A 55 -3.40 2.17 -13.86
CA LYS A 55 -4.06 3.18 -14.69
C LYS A 55 -3.37 3.38 -16.04
N VAL A 56 -2.04 3.41 -16.06
CA VAL A 56 -1.28 3.50 -17.33
C VAL A 56 -1.63 2.32 -18.25
N ALA A 57 -1.67 1.10 -17.72
CA ALA A 57 -2.05 -0.08 -18.50
C ALA A 57 -3.49 0.00 -19.04
N GLU A 58 -4.43 0.55 -18.28
CA GLU A 58 -5.82 0.76 -18.72
C GLU A 58 -5.93 1.76 -19.88
N TYR A 59 -5.16 2.86 -19.85
CA TYR A 59 -5.13 3.84 -20.95
C TYR A 59 -4.50 3.27 -22.23
N GLU A 60 -3.37 2.55 -22.11
CA GLU A 60 -2.69 1.92 -23.24
C GLU A 60 -3.55 0.80 -23.88
N ALA A 61 -4.27 0.02 -23.07
CA ALA A 61 -5.22 -0.98 -23.56
C ALA A 61 -6.45 -0.36 -24.24
N ALA A 62 -6.91 0.81 -23.76
CA ALA A 62 -8.02 1.53 -24.38
C ALA A 62 -7.62 2.21 -25.70
N GLU A 63 -6.38 2.70 -25.81
CA GLU A 63 -5.86 3.36 -27.02
C GLU A 63 -5.51 2.37 -28.14
N SER A 64 -5.07 1.16 -27.78
CA SER A 64 -4.81 0.06 -28.74
C SER A 64 -6.06 -0.68 -29.24
N ALA A 65 -7.24 -0.38 -28.67
CA ALA A 65 -8.53 -0.97 -29.04
C ALA A 65 -9.37 -0.08 -29.97
N ILE A 66 -8.84 1.08 -30.39
CA ILE A 66 -9.45 2.06 -31.31
C ILE A 66 -8.70 2.02 -32.64
#